data_AF-A0A2H3HIF4-F1
#
_entry.id   AF-A0A2H3HIF4-F1
#
_cell.length_a   1.000
_cell.length_b   1.000
_cell.length_c   1.000
_cell.angle_alpha   90.00
_cell.angle_beta   90.00
_cell.angle_gamma   90.00
#
_symmetry.space_group_name_H-M   'P 1'
#
loop_
_entity.id
_entity.type
_entity.pdbx_description
1 polymer ?
#
loop_
_entity_poly.entity_id
_entity_poly.type
_entity_poly.pdbx_seq_one_letter_code
_entity_poly.pdbx_strand_id
1 'polypeptide(L)'
;MQTWQERVDHLAKHFRKGATMDDWKGEHCFESSIAAKVTHAMPPYLIGSESRALIPFSANSHGTKDHLSQIQHASEQTRHTWNDRRMATPTSGSELSPESTTEPRPLGTVNEDTSNMTFPEVLTLHLGRYAQEQMRLGIIPTDRVFQDEARRIMFDSVDP
;
A
#
# COMPACT_ATOMS: atom_id res chain seq x y z
N MET A 1 16.54 24.11 -1.66
CA MET A 1 15.55 24.58 -0.68
C MET A 1 16.05 24.19 0.70
N GLN A 2 16.79 25.08 1.36
CA GLN A 2 17.61 24.78 2.54
C GLN A 2 17.04 25.42 3.82
N THR A 3 16.24 26.49 3.70
CA THR A 3 15.67 27.21 4.85
C THR A 3 14.16 27.00 4.97
N TRP A 4 13.61 27.22 6.16
CA TRP A 4 12.15 27.18 6.37
C TRP A 4 11.42 28.23 5.54
N GLN A 5 11.97 29.45 5.44
CA GLN A 5 11.38 30.53 4.65
C GLN A 5 11.31 30.17 3.16
N GLU A 6 12.37 29.59 2.59
CA GLU A 6 12.35 29.10 1.20
C GLU A 6 11.27 28.04 0.97
N ARG A 7 11.01 27.16 1.96
CA ARG A 7 9.94 26.15 1.87
C ARG A 7 8.56 26.78 1.88
N VAL A 8 8.32 27.77 2.74
CA VAL A 8 7.06 28.53 2.79
C VAL A 8 6.82 29.29 1.49
N ASP A 9 7.83 29.98 0.98
CA ASP A 9 7.74 30.75 -0.26
C ASP A 9 7.45 29.85 -1.47
N HIS A 10 8.05 28.65 -1.49
CA HIS A 10 7.78 27.66 -2.51
C HIS A 10 6.34 27.14 -2.48
N LEU A 11 5.85 26.74 -1.30
CA LEU A 11 4.46 26.34 -1.11
C LEU A 11 3.51 27.44 -1.59
N ALA A 12 3.73 28.68 -1.16
CA ALA A 12 2.91 29.81 -1.57
C ALA A 12 2.96 30.05 -3.09
N LYS A 13 4.14 29.93 -3.72
CA LYS A 13 4.30 30.06 -5.17
C LYS A 13 3.59 28.95 -5.94
N HIS A 14 3.56 27.72 -5.43
CA HIS A 14 2.82 26.60 -6.01
C HIS A 14 1.34 26.93 -6.12
N PHE A 15 0.69 27.23 -5.00
CA PHE A 15 -0.74 27.51 -4.97
C PHE A 15 -1.13 28.83 -5.67
N ARG A 16 -0.30 29.89 -5.60
CA ARG A 16 -0.56 31.15 -6.32
C ARG A 16 -0.57 30.99 -7.84
N LYS A 17 0.09 29.95 -8.36
CA LYS A 17 0.05 29.61 -9.80
C LYS A 17 -1.19 28.79 -10.18
N GLY A 18 -2.08 28.51 -9.24
CA GLY A 18 -3.26 27.68 -9.46
C GLY A 18 -3.00 26.18 -9.38
N ALA A 19 -1.79 25.75 -9.02
CA ALA A 19 -1.48 24.33 -8.85
C ALA A 19 -2.08 23.80 -7.55
N THR A 20 -2.56 22.56 -7.56
CA THR A 20 -3.18 21.90 -6.41
C THR A 20 -2.26 20.83 -5.81
N MET A 21 -2.74 20.09 -4.80
CA MET A 21 -2.02 18.92 -4.30
C MET A 21 -1.97 17.77 -5.33
N ASP A 22 -2.83 17.74 -6.35
CA ASP A 22 -2.73 16.76 -7.45
C ASP A 22 -1.48 17.00 -8.32
N ASP A 23 -1.06 18.26 -8.42
CA ASP A 23 0.15 18.67 -9.14
C ASP A 23 1.42 18.48 -8.30
N TRP A 24 1.29 18.21 -7.00
CA TRP A 24 2.44 18.06 -6.11
C TRP A 24 3.28 16.84 -6.49
N LYS A 25 4.60 17.00 -6.45
CA LYS A 25 5.57 15.93 -6.72
C LYS A 25 6.59 15.83 -5.60
N GLY A 26 6.89 14.59 -5.23
CA GLY A 26 7.87 14.27 -4.20
C GLY A 26 7.30 14.29 -2.78
N GLU A 27 8.22 14.12 -1.84
CA GLU A 27 7.94 13.84 -0.44
C GLU A 27 8.00 15.08 0.46
N HIS A 28 7.88 14.87 1.78
CA HIS A 28 8.14 15.91 2.78
C HIS A 28 9.60 16.43 2.76
N CYS A 29 10.52 15.66 2.18
CA CYS A 29 11.96 15.95 2.16
C CYS A 29 12.51 16.20 3.58
N PHE A 30 12.10 15.35 4.53
CA PHE A 30 12.71 15.27 5.85
C PHE A 30 13.99 14.47 5.80
N GLU A 31 14.92 14.78 6.70
CA GLU A 31 16.08 13.91 6.94
C GLU A 31 15.59 12.54 7.44
N SER A 32 16.30 11.46 7.12
CA SER A 32 15.91 10.09 7.48
C SER A 32 15.64 9.92 8.97
N SER A 33 16.42 10.58 9.84
CA SER A 33 16.27 10.56 11.30
C SER A 33 14.95 11.18 11.78
N ILE A 34 14.41 12.15 11.04
CA ILE A 34 13.13 12.80 11.31
C ILE A 34 11.98 12.04 10.65
N ALA A 35 12.17 11.59 9.40
CA ALA A 35 11.18 10.81 8.67
C ALA A 35 10.79 9.53 9.44
N ALA A 36 11.76 8.85 10.07
CA ALA A 36 11.51 7.66 10.88
C ALA A 36 10.62 7.90 12.11
N LYS A 37 10.42 9.15 12.53
CA LYS A 37 9.55 9.51 13.66
C LYS A 37 8.14 9.90 13.22
N VAL A 38 7.92 10.06 11.91
CA VAL A 38 6.60 10.43 11.38
C VAL A 38 5.76 9.16 11.29
N THR A 39 4.67 9.14 12.04
CA THR A 39 3.70 8.04 12.05
C THR A 39 2.34 8.54 11.60
N HIS A 40 1.55 7.68 10.95
CA HIS A 40 0.19 8.02 10.51
C HIS A 40 0.13 9.31 9.68
N ALA A 41 1.01 9.47 8.69
CA ALA A 41 1.03 10.63 7.81
C ALA A 41 0.86 10.23 6.36
N MET A 42 0.14 11.04 5.60
CA MET A 42 0.04 10.89 4.15
C MET A 42 1.18 11.66 3.48
N PRO A 43 1.93 11.00 2.57
CA PRO A 43 2.97 11.70 1.85
C PRO A 43 2.36 12.75 0.91
N PRO A 44 3.02 13.91 0.69
CA PRO A 44 2.39 15.05 0.02
C PRO A 44 1.84 14.75 -1.37
N TYR A 45 2.53 13.91 -2.15
CA TYR A 45 2.11 13.54 -3.51
C TYR A 45 0.84 12.67 -3.56
N LEU A 46 0.41 12.09 -2.43
CA LEU A 46 -0.84 11.32 -2.34
C LEU A 46 -2.02 12.13 -1.80
N ILE A 47 -1.77 13.30 -1.19
CA ILE A 47 -2.83 14.08 -0.54
C ILE A 47 -3.94 14.49 -1.53
N GLY A 48 -3.57 14.83 -2.77
CA GLY A 48 -4.53 15.21 -3.81
C GLY A 48 -5.54 14.08 -4.08
N SER A 49 -5.06 12.89 -4.45
CA SER A 49 -5.91 11.72 -4.68
C SER A 49 -6.66 11.28 -3.43
N GLU A 50 -6.01 11.24 -2.28
CA GLU A 50 -6.61 10.78 -1.02
C GLU A 50 -7.74 11.69 -0.55
N SER A 51 -7.66 12.99 -0.83
CA SER A 51 -8.72 13.93 -0.47
C SER A 51 -10.07 13.62 -1.15
N ARG A 52 -10.05 12.81 -2.23
CA ARG A 52 -11.25 12.35 -2.95
C ARG A 52 -11.69 10.93 -2.59
N ALA A 53 -11.00 10.26 -1.66
CA ALA A 53 -11.45 8.98 -1.14
C ALA A 53 -12.80 9.11 -0.44
N LEU A 54 -13.57 8.01 -0.35
CA LEU A 54 -14.86 7.98 0.35
C LEU A 54 -14.73 8.38 1.83
N ILE A 55 -13.62 7.96 2.45
CA ILE A 55 -13.26 8.33 3.81
C ILE A 55 -11.87 8.96 3.74
N PRO A 56 -11.77 10.28 3.49
CA PRO A 56 -10.49 10.95 3.39
C PRO A 56 -9.64 10.76 4.65
N PHE A 57 -8.32 10.67 4.47
CA PHE A 57 -7.41 10.64 5.59
C PHE A 57 -7.62 11.85 6.51
N SER A 58 -7.76 11.57 7.81
CA SER A 58 -7.68 12.56 8.86
C SER A 58 -6.97 11.98 10.09
N ALA A 59 -5.97 12.71 10.58
CA ALA A 59 -5.23 12.35 11.78
C ALA A 59 -6.08 12.41 13.07
N ASN A 60 -7.21 13.12 13.02
CA ASN A 60 -8.08 13.35 14.18
C ASN A 60 -9.46 12.71 14.07
N SER A 61 -9.78 12.08 12.94
CA SER A 61 -11.08 11.42 12.73
C SER A 61 -11.05 9.97 13.20
N HIS A 62 -12.09 9.57 13.94
CA HIS A 62 -12.32 8.16 14.25
C HIS A 62 -12.70 7.36 13.01
N GLY A 63 -13.48 7.93 12.08
CA GLY A 63 -13.89 7.23 10.85
C GLY A 63 -12.71 6.78 9.99
N THR A 64 -11.63 7.57 9.94
CA THR A 64 -10.40 7.16 9.24
C THR A 64 -9.74 5.95 9.93
N LYS A 65 -9.69 5.94 11.27
CA LYS A 65 -9.10 4.84 12.04
C LYS A 65 -9.92 3.56 11.92
N ASP A 66 -11.24 3.67 11.97
CA ASP A 66 -12.16 2.55 11.84
C ASP A 66 -12.03 1.93 10.44
N HIS A 67 -12.00 2.78 9.40
CA HIS A 67 -11.82 2.33 8.01
C HIS A 67 -10.49 1.62 7.80
N LEU A 68 -9.39 2.19 8.32
CA LEU A 68 -8.08 1.56 8.28
C LEU A 68 -8.09 0.19 8.97
N SER A 69 -8.72 0.09 10.14
CA SER A 69 -8.85 -1.17 10.89
C SER A 69 -9.63 -2.22 10.10
N GLN A 70 -10.71 -1.82 9.42
CA GLN A 70 -11.49 -2.70 8.55
C GLN A 70 -10.65 -3.25 7.39
N ILE A 71 -9.89 -2.38 6.72
CA ILE A 71 -9.02 -2.75 5.59
C ILE A 71 -7.87 -3.67 6.05
N GLN A 72 -7.26 -3.38 7.21
CA GLN A 72 -6.25 -4.24 7.81
C GLN A 72 -6.80 -5.65 8.06
N HIS A 73 -7.97 -5.74 8.70
CA HIS A 73 -8.62 -7.02 8.96
C HIS A 73 -8.95 -7.79 7.67
N ALA A 74 -9.51 -7.11 6.65
CA ALA A 74 -9.81 -7.74 5.36
C ALA A 74 -8.55 -8.26 4.64
N SER A 75 -7.43 -7.50 4.74
CA SER A 75 -6.14 -7.91 4.21
C SER A 75 -5.59 -9.14 4.91
N GLU A 76 -5.65 -9.18 6.25
CA GLU A 76 -5.22 -10.31 7.06
C GLU A 76 -6.05 -11.56 6.78
N GLN A 77 -7.38 -11.42 6.76
CA GLN A 77 -8.30 -12.51 6.47
C GLN A 77 -8.00 -13.13 5.10
N THR A 78 -7.82 -12.30 4.07
CA THR A 78 -7.43 -12.75 2.73
C THR A 78 -6.11 -13.52 2.77
N ARG A 79 -5.11 -12.99 3.49
CA ARG A 79 -3.80 -13.63 3.62
C ARG A 79 -3.90 -15.02 4.27
N HIS A 80 -4.78 -15.20 5.26
CA HIS A 80 -5.06 -16.50 5.85
C HIS A 80 -5.63 -17.48 4.82
N THR A 81 -6.61 -17.06 4.00
CA THR A 81 -7.17 -17.93 2.95
C THR A 81 -6.14 -18.40 1.92
N TRP A 82 -5.18 -17.55 1.55
CA TRP A 82 -4.10 -17.94 0.64
C TRP A 82 -3.15 -18.95 1.29
N ASN A 83 -2.84 -18.78 2.57
CA ASN A 83 -2.00 -19.72 3.31
C ASN A 83 -2.67 -21.10 3.47
N ASP A 84 -3.96 -21.15 3.81
CA ASP A 84 -4.69 -22.40 3.92
C ASP A 84 -4.73 -23.15 2.58
N ARG A 85 -4.97 -22.42 1.48
CA ARG A 85 -4.89 -22.98 0.12
C ARG A 85 -3.52 -23.57 -0.20
N ARG A 86 -2.43 -22.93 0.25
CA ARG A 86 -1.06 -23.45 0.07
C ARG A 86 -0.82 -24.73 0.86
N MET A 87 -1.38 -24.85 2.05
CA MET A 87 -1.21 -26.04 2.89
C MET A 87 -2.11 -27.21 2.46
N ALA A 88 -3.22 -26.94 1.77
CA ALA A 88 -4.16 -27.95 1.29
C ALA A 88 -3.76 -28.62 -0.04
N THR A 89 -2.77 -28.12 -0.77
CA THR A 89 -2.24 -28.79 -1.97
C THR A 89 -1.29 -29.93 -1.56
N PRO A 90 -1.61 -31.22 -1.80
CA PRO A 90 -0.69 -32.30 -1.53
C PRO A 90 0.39 -32.32 -2.62
N THR A 91 1.65 -32.17 -2.23
CA THR A 91 2.80 -32.52 -3.07
C THR A 91 2.70 -34.01 -3.42
N SER A 92 2.42 -34.30 -4.69
CA SER A 92 2.64 -35.62 -5.28
C SER A 92 3.63 -35.45 -6.42
N GLY A 93 4.87 -35.92 -6.21
CA GLY A 93 5.83 -36.22 -7.29
C GLY A 93 7.24 -35.64 -7.16
N SER A 94 8.12 -36.44 -6.54
CA SER A 94 9.58 -36.60 -6.72
C SER A 94 10.57 -35.41 -6.83
N GLU A 95 11.65 -35.57 -6.07
CA GLU A 95 12.90 -34.80 -6.05
C GLU A 95 13.72 -34.88 -7.34
N LEU A 96 14.41 -33.79 -7.71
CA LEU A 96 15.90 -33.69 -7.78
C LEU A 96 16.33 -32.25 -8.20
N SER A 97 17.41 -31.77 -7.59
CA SER A 97 18.04 -30.42 -7.58
C SER A 97 18.96 -30.16 -8.81
N PRO A 98 19.78 -29.09 -8.89
CA PRO A 98 19.57 -27.62 -8.79
C PRO A 98 20.09 -26.87 -10.06
N GLU A 99 19.52 -25.72 -10.45
CA GLU A 99 20.28 -24.74 -11.26
C GLU A 99 19.84 -23.30 -11.00
N SER A 100 20.85 -22.43 -10.97
CA SER A 100 20.79 -21.02 -10.63
C SER A 100 19.90 -20.23 -11.58
N THR A 101 18.88 -19.56 -11.05
CA THR A 101 18.28 -18.40 -11.69
C THR A 101 18.01 -17.38 -10.59
N THR A 102 18.45 -16.16 -10.84
CA THR A 102 18.28 -14.99 -9.98
C THR A 102 16.80 -14.70 -9.81
N GLU A 103 16.18 -15.33 -8.82
CA GLU A 103 14.85 -15.00 -8.34
C GLU A 103 14.88 -13.57 -7.76
N PRO A 104 13.94 -12.69 -8.14
CA PRO A 104 13.74 -11.45 -7.41
C PRO A 104 13.36 -11.82 -5.98
N ARG A 105 14.24 -11.45 -5.05
CA ARG A 105 14.11 -11.63 -3.59
C ARG A 105 12.64 -11.68 -3.17
N PRO A 106 12.13 -12.82 -2.68
CA PRO A 106 10.81 -12.85 -2.07
C PRO A 106 10.83 -11.83 -0.94
N LEU A 107 9.85 -10.93 -0.89
CA LEU A 107 9.52 -10.22 0.34
C LEU A 107 8.92 -11.25 1.32
N GLY A 108 9.78 -12.18 1.75
CA GLY A 108 9.44 -13.34 2.54
C GLY A 108 9.45 -12.95 4.00
N THR A 109 8.27 -13.01 4.61
CA THR A 109 8.09 -13.32 6.03
C THR A 109 8.84 -12.38 6.98
N VAL A 110 8.66 -11.07 6.82
CA VAL A 110 8.71 -10.20 7.99
C VAL A 110 7.34 -10.33 8.64
N ASN A 111 7.28 -10.60 9.95
CA ASN A 111 6.08 -10.35 10.75
C ASN A 111 5.86 -8.82 10.72
N GLU A 112 5.32 -8.33 9.60
CA GLU A 112 5.08 -6.91 9.39
C GLU A 112 3.88 -6.56 10.24
N ASP A 113 4.16 -5.97 11.39
CA ASP A 113 3.16 -5.34 12.22
C ASP A 113 2.51 -4.20 11.42
N THR A 114 1.32 -4.49 10.90
CA THR A 114 0.54 -3.56 10.09
C THR A 114 -0.10 -2.46 10.92
N SER A 115 -0.06 -2.54 12.26
CA SER A 115 -0.78 -1.64 13.16
C SER A 115 -0.41 -0.17 12.99
N ASN A 116 0.82 0.12 12.59
CA ASN A 116 1.31 1.49 12.37
C ASN A 116 1.21 1.98 10.92
N MET A 117 0.78 1.13 9.99
CA MET A 117 0.70 1.46 8.57
C MET A 117 -0.51 2.35 8.29
N THR A 118 -0.35 3.28 7.34
CA THR A 118 -1.43 4.05 6.73
C THR A 118 -2.17 3.23 5.68
N PHE A 119 -3.33 3.71 5.25
CA PHE A 119 -4.13 3.01 4.24
C PHE A 119 -3.36 2.70 2.94
N PRO A 120 -2.66 3.65 2.28
CA PRO A 120 -1.92 3.35 1.06
C PRO A 120 -0.81 2.31 1.27
N GLU A 121 -0.18 2.29 2.45
CA GLU A 121 0.84 1.31 2.78
C GLU A 121 0.23 -0.09 2.92
N VAL A 122 -0.90 -0.22 3.65
CA VAL A 122 -1.62 -1.49 3.79
C VAL A 122 -2.09 -2.00 2.43
N LEU A 123 -2.65 -1.12 1.58
CA LEU A 123 -3.09 -1.47 0.24
C LEU A 123 -1.92 -1.91 -0.64
N THR A 124 -0.81 -1.17 -0.65
CA THR A 124 0.38 -1.49 -1.45
C THR A 124 0.94 -2.85 -1.06
N LEU A 125 1.08 -3.10 0.25
CA LEU A 125 1.53 -4.38 0.77
C LEU A 125 0.59 -5.52 0.39
N HIS A 126 -0.72 -5.29 0.51
CA HIS A 126 -1.72 -6.29 0.16
C HIS A 126 -1.67 -6.66 -1.32
N LEU A 127 -1.72 -5.67 -2.22
CA LEU A 127 -1.70 -5.89 -3.66
C LEU A 127 -0.37 -6.52 -4.12
N GLY A 128 0.74 -6.19 -3.47
CA GLY A 128 2.03 -6.87 -3.71
C GLY A 128 1.97 -8.36 -3.40
N ARG A 129 1.38 -8.74 -2.26
CA ARG A 129 1.18 -10.15 -1.89
C ARG A 129 0.18 -10.85 -2.82
N TYR A 130 -0.87 -10.15 -3.23
CA TYR A 130 -1.84 -10.66 -4.20
C TYR A 130 -1.18 -10.97 -5.55
N ALA A 131 -0.36 -10.04 -6.06
CA ALA A 131 0.39 -10.22 -7.31
C ALA A 131 1.24 -11.50 -7.24
N GLN A 132 1.98 -11.70 -6.14
CA GLN A 132 2.80 -12.89 -5.94
C GLN A 132 1.98 -14.17 -5.95
N GLU A 133 0.80 -14.17 -5.31
CA GLU A 133 -0.08 -15.34 -5.30
C GLU A 133 -0.67 -15.64 -6.68
N GLN A 134 -1.09 -14.61 -7.44
CA GLN A 134 -1.56 -14.78 -8.82
C GLN A 134 -0.44 -15.36 -9.72
N MET A 135 0.76 -14.81 -9.63
CA MET A 135 1.93 -15.29 -10.39
C MET A 135 2.27 -16.74 -10.04
N ARG A 136 2.18 -17.13 -8.76
CA ARG A 136 2.37 -18.51 -8.31
C ARG A 136 1.37 -19.48 -8.94
N LEU A 137 0.14 -19.02 -9.21
CA LEU A 137 -0.90 -19.78 -9.91
C LEU A 137 -0.72 -19.77 -11.44
N GLY A 138 0.36 -19.16 -11.96
CA GLY A 138 0.60 -19.02 -13.40
C GLY A 138 -0.24 -17.92 -14.07
N ILE A 139 -0.89 -17.06 -13.28
CA ILE A 139 -1.72 -15.96 -13.77
C ILE A 139 -0.85 -14.70 -13.85
N ILE A 140 -0.84 -14.03 -15.00
CA ILE A 140 -0.21 -12.72 -15.15
C ILE A 140 -1.19 -11.66 -14.64
N PRO A 141 -0.87 -10.94 -13.53
CA PRO A 141 -1.77 -9.93 -12.97
C PRO A 141 -2.01 -8.80 -13.98
N THR A 142 -3.27 -8.40 -14.11
CA THR A 142 -3.67 -7.24 -14.93
C THR A 142 -4.17 -6.12 -14.03
N ASP A 143 -4.20 -4.89 -14.54
CA ASP A 143 -4.74 -3.73 -13.82
C ASP A 143 -6.17 -3.97 -13.32
N ARG A 144 -7.00 -4.64 -14.11
CA ARG A 144 -8.37 -5.00 -13.73
C ARG A 144 -8.39 -5.90 -12.49
N VAL A 145 -7.53 -6.90 -12.47
CA VAL A 145 -7.42 -7.84 -11.35
C VAL A 145 -6.97 -7.11 -10.07
N PHE A 146 -6.08 -6.12 -10.17
CA PHE A 146 -5.72 -5.27 -9.04
C PHE A 146 -6.84 -4.33 -8.59
N GLN A 147 -7.59 -3.75 -9.53
CA GLN A 147 -8.74 -2.89 -9.23
C GLN A 147 -9.86 -3.67 -8.53
N ASP A 148 -10.14 -4.89 -9.00
CA ASP A 148 -11.13 -5.78 -8.41
C ASP A 148 -10.72 -6.15 -6.97
N GLU A 149 -9.45 -6.51 -6.76
CA GLU A 149 -8.95 -6.85 -5.42
C GLU A 149 -8.92 -5.64 -4.46
N ALA A 150 -8.52 -4.47 -4.96
CA ALA A 150 -8.54 -3.24 -4.18
C ALA A 150 -9.96 -2.89 -3.70
N ARG A 151 -10.96 -3.03 -4.60
CA ARG A 151 -12.37 -2.81 -4.27
C ARG A 151 -12.90 -3.87 -3.31
N ARG A 152 -12.50 -5.13 -3.46
CA ARG A 152 -12.87 -6.21 -2.54
C ARG A 152 -12.39 -5.91 -1.12
N ILE A 153 -11.18 -5.39 -0.95
CA ILE A 153 -10.67 -5.02 0.38
C ILE A 153 -11.30 -3.75 0.93
N MET A 154 -11.57 -2.76 0.08
CA MET A 154 -12.11 -1.48 0.53
C MET A 154 -13.62 -1.54 0.80
N PHE A 155 -14.36 -2.35 0.04
CA PHE A 155 -15.82 -2.32 -0.03
C PHE A 155 -16.50 -3.68 0.14
N ASP A 156 -15.73 -4.76 0.29
CA ASP A 156 -16.26 -6.13 0.27
C ASP A 156 -17.05 -6.45 -1.03
N SER A 157 -16.71 -5.77 -2.12
CA SER A 157 -17.37 -5.91 -3.42
C SER A 157 -16.40 -5.76 -4.58
N VAL A 158 -16.72 -6.42 -5.69
CA VAL A 158 -16.05 -6.27 -6.99
C VAL A 158 -16.93 -5.56 -8.02
N ASP A 159 -18.01 -4.90 -7.58
CA ASP A 159 -18.89 -4.09 -8.43
C ASP A 159 -18.37 -2.64 -8.60
N PRO A 160 -18.42 -2.08 -9.83
CA PRO A 160 -17.98 -0.71 -10.12
C PRO A 160 -18.80 0.39 -9.45
#